data_AF-A0A9D4DYH4-F1
#
_entry.id   AF-A0A9D4DYH4-F1
#
_cell.length_a   1.000
_cell.length_b   1.000
_cell.length_c   1.000
_cell.angle_alpha   90.00
_cell.angle_beta   90.00
_cell.angle_gamma   90.00
#
_symmetry.space_group_name_H-M   'P 1'
#
loop_
_entity.id
_entity.type
_entity.pdbx_description
1 polymer ?
#
loop_
_entity_poly.entity_id
_entity_poly.type
_entity_poly.pdbx_seq_one_letter_code
_entity_poly.pdbx_strand_id
1 'polypeptide(L)' 'MVTVKDRRHVILATDKQLELLAKAKTWYLDGTFKIVKAPITQLFSIHAFVKFEDVVKQLPLCIVLMSGRKRRDYK' A
#
# COMPACT_ATOMS: atom_id res chain seq x y z
N MET A 1 10.66 -2.49 -7.29
CA MET A 1 9.72 -2.00 -8.32
C MET A 1 9.08 -3.20 -8.98
N VAL A 2 7.77 -3.17 -9.19
CA VAL A 2 7.04 -4.27 -9.85
C VAL A 2 6.39 -3.77 -11.12
N THR A 3 6.35 -4.62 -12.14
CA THR A 3 5.62 -4.34 -13.37
C THR A 3 4.34 -5.16 -13.37
N VAL A 4 3.20 -4.48 -13.39
CA VAL A 4 1.89 -5.12 -13.52
C VAL A 4 1.38 -4.83 -14.93
N LYS A 5 1.36 -5.87 -15.77
CA LYS A 5 1.14 -5.77 -17.22
C LYS A 5 2.14 -4.84 -17.90
N ASP A 6 1.81 -3.55 -18.01
CA ASP A 6 2.60 -2.53 -18.69
C ASP A 6 2.84 -1.28 -17.83
N ARG A 7 2.47 -1.34 -16.54
CA ARG A 7 2.62 -0.23 -15.60
C ARG A 7 3.66 -0.58 -14.54
N ARG A 8 4.52 0.41 -14.27
CA ARG A 8 5.55 0.30 -13.23
C ARG A 8 4.99 0.86 -11.93
N HIS A 9 5.03 0.05 -10.88
CA HIS A 9 4.60 0.42 -9.54
C HIS A 9 5.81 0.32 -8.60
N VAL A 10 5.96 1.31 -7.72
CA VAL A 10 7.00 1.29 -6.69
C VAL A 10 6.34 0.91 -5.38
N ILE A 11 6.72 -0.24 -4.84
CA ILE A 11 6.29 -0.70 -3.52
C ILE A 11 7.33 -0.24 -2.50
N LEU A 12 6.86 0.39 -1.44
CA LEU A 12 7.62 0.85 -0.29
C LEU A 12 7.09 0.14 0.95
N ALA A 13 7.88 -0.80 1.45
CA ALA A 13 7.66 -1.50 2.70
C ALA A 13 9.00 -2.07 3.18
N THR A 14 9.18 -2.18 4.49
CA THR A 14 10.26 -2.97 5.09
C THR A 14 9.79 -4.41 5.30
N ASP A 15 10.73 -5.34 5.41
CA ASP A 15 10.41 -6.73 5.74
C ASP A 15 9.57 -6.83 7.02
N LYS A 16 9.85 -5.98 8.01
CA LYS A 16 9.10 -5.95 9.26
C LYS A 16 7.64 -5.53 9.06
N GLN A 17 7.39 -4.55 8.22
CA GLN A 17 6.03 -4.11 7.91
C GLN A 17 5.26 -5.20 7.13
N LEU A 18 5.94 -5.92 6.23
CA LEU A 18 5.36 -7.04 5.51
C LEU A 18 5.02 -8.22 6.45
N GLU A 19 5.87 -8.53 7.42
CA GLU A 19 5.56 -9.51 8.48
C GLU A 19 4.32 -9.13 9.28
N LEU A 20 4.18 -7.84 9.63
CA LEU A 20 3.03 -7.33 10.36
C LEU A 20 1.74 -7.43 9.52
N LEU A 21 1.81 -7.09 8.22
CA LEU A 21 0.69 -7.29 7.29
C LEU A 21 0.30 -8.77 7.18
N ALA A 22 1.28 -9.67 7.01
CA ALA A 22 1.02 -11.10 6.89
C ALA A 22 0.34 -11.70 8.14
N LYS A 23 0.60 -11.14 9.33
CA LYS A 23 -0.02 -11.55 10.60
C LYS A 23 -1.37 -10.87 10.87
N ALA A 24 -1.67 -9.76 10.20
CA ALA A 24 -2.90 -9.02 10.42
C ALA A 24 -4.11 -9.77 9.85
N LYS A 25 -5.20 -9.85 10.63
CA LYS A 25 -6.46 -10.49 10.19
C LYS A 25 -7.25 -9.65 9.19
N THR A 26 -7.12 -8.33 9.28
CA THR A 26 -7.89 -7.37 8.49
C THR A 26 -6.94 -6.31 7.93
N TRP A 27 -7.04 -6.07 6.63
CA TRP A 27 -6.34 -4.98 5.95
C TRP A 27 -7.33 -3.90 5.54
N TYR A 28 -6.89 -2.65 5.63
CA TYR A 28 -7.62 -1.48 5.16
C TYR A 28 -6.84 -0.88 4.01
N LEU A 29 -7.49 -0.74 2.86
CA LEU A 29 -6.85 -0.27 1.65
C LEU A 29 -7.36 1.13 1.33
N ASP A 30 -6.45 2.07 1.17
CA ASP A 30 -6.77 3.44 0.78
C ASP A 30 -6.15 3.80 -0.57
N GLY A 31 -6.94 4.45 -1.43
CA GLY A 31 -6.53 4.94 -2.73
C GLY A 31 -6.64 6.46 -2.79
N THR A 32 -5.49 7.14 -2.71
CA THR A 32 -5.42 8.59 -2.81
C THR A 32 -5.05 9.04 -4.23
N PHE A 33 -5.96 9.82 -4.86
CA PHE A 33 -5.83 10.23 -6.27
C PHE A 33 -5.59 11.73 -6.49
N LYS A 34 -5.92 12.59 -5.51
CA LYS A 34 -5.93 14.05 -5.70
C LYS A 34 -4.56 14.70 -5.53
N ILE A 35 -3.67 14.08 -4.75
CA ILE A 35 -2.37 14.65 -4.33
C ILE A 35 -1.23 13.82 -4.95
N VAL A 36 -1.30 13.61 -6.26
CA VAL A 36 -0.27 12.88 -7.02
C VAL A 36 0.01 13.61 -8.33
N LYS A 37 1.26 13.55 -8.79
CA LYS A 37 1.72 14.18 -10.03
C LYS A 37 2.33 13.13 -10.94
N ALA A 38 2.13 13.29 -12.25
CA ALA A 38 2.75 12.44 -13.26
C ALA A 38 4.26 12.30 -12.99
N PRO A 39 4.82 11.07 -13.07
CA PRO A 39 4.21 9.85 -13.63
C PRO A 39 3.34 9.03 -12.66
N ILE A 40 3.15 9.46 -11.41
CA ILE A 40 2.31 8.77 -10.42
C ILE A 40 0.87 9.25 -10.55
N THR A 41 -0.06 8.30 -10.71
CA THR A 41 -1.49 8.58 -10.88
C THR A 41 -2.32 8.20 -9.67
N GLN A 42 -1.74 7.47 -8.73
CA GLN A 42 -2.38 7.05 -7.49
C GLN A 42 -1.33 6.69 -6.43
N LEU A 43 -1.57 7.12 -5.20
CA LEU A 43 -0.93 6.63 -4.00
C LEU A 43 -1.86 5.57 -3.39
N PHE A 44 -1.42 4.33 -3.35
CA PHE A 44 -2.17 3.24 -2.73
C PHE A 44 -1.50 2.85 -1.43
N SER A 45 -2.26 2.64 -0.37
CA SER A 45 -1.71 2.27 0.94
C SER A 45 -2.51 1.14 1.56
N ILE A 46 -1.79 0.21 2.19
CA ILE A 46 -2.35 -0.92 2.93
C ILE A 46 -2.01 -0.70 4.40
N HIS A 47 -3.06 -0.62 5.20
CA HIS A 47 -3.01 -0.38 6.62
C HIS A 47 -3.48 -1.60 7.39
N ALA A 48 -2.94 -1.78 8.59
CA ALA A 48 -3.49 -2.71 9.56
C ALA A 48 -3.41 -2.10 10.97
N PHE A 49 -4.23 -2.63 11.87
CA PHE A 49 -4.08 -2.33 13.29
C PHE A 49 -2.94 -3.15 13.87
N VAL A 50 -1.97 -2.47 14.48
CA VAL A 50 -0.88 -3.08 15.23
C VAL A 50 -1.11 -2.80 16.71
N LYS A 51 -1.06 -3.86 17.52
CA LYS A 51 -1.13 -3.77 18.98
C LYS A 51 0.29 -3.82 19.53
N PHE A 52 0.64 -2.85 20.37
CA PHE A 52 1.85 -2.85 21.17
C PHE A 52 1.44 -2.50 22.60
N GLU A 53 1.70 -3.41 23.54
CA GLU A 53 1.18 -3.34 24.91
C GLU A 53 -0.35 -3.15 24.91
N ASP A 54 -0.87 -2.10 25.52
CA ASP A 54 -2.31 -1.80 25.58
C ASP A 54 -2.76 -0.80 24.51
N VAL A 55 -1.86 -0.41 23.61
CA VAL A 55 -2.14 0.57 22.57
C VAL A 55 -2.36 -0.12 21.23
N VAL A 56 -3.50 0.17 20.60
CA VAL A 56 -3.84 -0.27 19.26
C VAL A 56 -3.83 0.93 18.33
N LYS A 57 -2.98 0.91 17.30
CA LYS A 57 -2.91 1.97 16.28
C LYS A 57 -3.04 1.40 14.89
N GLN A 58 -3.75 2.13 14.03
CA GLN A 58 -3.73 1.87 12.59
C GLN A 58 -2.44 2.47 12.03
N LEU A 59 -1.70 1.66 11.27
CA LEU A 59 -0.46 2.10 10.63
C LEU A 59 -0.48 1.75 9.13
N PRO A 60 0.02 2.64 8.26
CA PRO A 60 0.35 2.28 6.89
C PRO A 60 1.58 1.35 6.92
N LEU A 61 1.40 0.11 6.46
CA LEU A 61 2.45 -0.90 6.47
C LEU A 61 3.01 -1.15 5.06
N CYS A 62 2.24 -0.85 4.01
CA CYS A 62 2.74 -0.89 2.64
C CYS A 62 2.20 0.30 1.87
N ILE A 63 3.07 0.98 1.13
CA ILE A 63 2.71 2.09 0.25
C ILE A 63 3.12 1.73 -1.17
N VAL A 64 2.23 1.96 -2.13
CA VAL A 64 2.47 1.70 -3.54
C VAL A 64 2.25 2.99 -4.32
N LEU A 65 3.31 3.48 -4.96
CA LEU A 65 3.23 4.55 -5.94
C LEU A 65 2.85 3.92 -7.28
N MET A 66 1.62 4.18 -7.72
CA MET A 66 1.09 3.57 -8.93
C MET A 66 1.12 4.53 -10.12
N SER A 67 1.65 4.07 -11.25
CA SER A 67 1.62 4.79 -12.54
C SER A 67 0.36 4.49 -13.37
N GLY A 68 -0.59 3.74 -12.79
CA GLY A 68 -1.91 3.45 -13.34
C GLY A 68 -2.93 3.35 -12.20
N ARG A 69 -4.21 3.55 -12.54
CA ARG A 69 -5.34 3.51 -11.59
C ARG A 69 -6.52 2.69 -12.10
N LYS A 70 -6.29 1.85 -13.12
CA LYS A 70 -7.34 0.98 -13.69
C LYS A 70 -7.41 -0.30 -12.86
N ARG A 71 -8.57 -0.96 -12.83
CA ARG A 71 -8.76 -2.26 -12.14
C ARG A 71 -7.70 -3.30 -12.49
N ARG A 72 -7.15 -3.25 -13.70
CA ARG A 72 -6.09 -4.17 -14.17
C ARG A 72 -4.72 -3.95 -13.51
N ASP A 73 -4.49 -2.79 -12.91
CA ASP A 73 -3.24 -2.42 -12.24
C ASP A 73 -3.17 -3.02 -10.81
N TYR A 74 -4.22 -3.71 -10.38
CA TYR A 74 -4.33 -4.44 -9.11
C TYR A 74 -4.35 -5.97 -9.28
N LYS A 75 -4.22 -6.46 -10.52
CA LYS A 75 -4.27 -7.88 -10.85
C LYS A 75 -2.90 -8.51 -10.79
#